data_AF-A0A4V2SS92-F1
#
_entry.id   AF-A0A4V2SS92-F1
#
_cell.length_a   1.000
_cell.length_b   1.000
_cell.length_c   1.000
_cell.angle_alpha   90.00
_cell.angle_beta   90.00
_cell.angle_gamma   90.00
#
_symmetry.space_group_name_H-M   'P 1'
#
loop_
_entity.id
_entity.type
_entity.pdbx_description
1 polymer ?
#
loop_
_entity_poly.entity_id
_entity_poly.type
_entity_poly.pdbx_seq_one_letter_code
_entity_poly.pdbx_strand_id
1 'polypeptide(L)'
;MAVIVWGARTRRWDGHHVRDRQGRVIPFIALIGFSGIGLALLIILGAPRMLIALDIAMIGCLIVCAVITVWWKVSMYTATSAGAVVILVLAYTPWLWLSGLIVAAIAWSRVQLGDHTLAQVLGGIAAGSVLAVVFGLLTP
;
A
#
# COMPACT_ATOMS: atom_id res chain seq x y z
N MET A 1 -9.98 -8.86 -6.05
CA MET A 1 -10.66 -8.48 -7.31
C MET A 1 -12.18 -8.73 -7.28
N ALA A 2 -12.68 -9.79 -6.64
CA ALA A 2 -14.11 -10.10 -6.60
C ALA A 2 -15.00 -8.94 -6.12
N VAL A 3 -14.63 -8.22 -5.05
CA VAL A 3 -15.36 -7.05 -4.53
C VAL A 3 -15.40 -5.91 -5.55
N ILE A 4 -14.29 -5.66 -6.23
CA ILE A 4 -14.16 -4.58 -7.23
C ILE A 4 -15.00 -4.92 -8.47
N VAL A 5 -14.92 -6.17 -8.93
CA VAL A 5 -15.70 -6.67 -10.08
C VAL A 5 -17.19 -6.70 -9.76
N TRP A 6 -17.58 -7.07 -8.54
CA TRP A 6 -18.97 -7.04 -8.09
C TRP A 6 -19.53 -5.61 -8.02
N GLY A 7 -18.76 -4.66 -7.49
CA GLY A 7 -19.14 -3.24 -7.46
C GLY A 7 -19.29 -2.64 -8.86
N ALA A 8 -18.40 -2.98 -9.79
CA ALA A 8 -18.50 -2.57 -11.19
C ALA A 8 -19.70 -3.22 -11.91
N ARG A 9 -19.97 -4.51 -11.68
CA ARG A 9 -21.08 -5.26 -12.32
C ARG A 9 -22.46 -4.83 -11.81
N THR A 10 -22.57 -4.36 -10.59
CA THR A 10 -23.85 -3.92 -9.99
C THR A 10 -24.23 -2.48 -10.35
N ARG A 11 -23.47 -1.81 -11.24
CA ARG A 11 -23.61 -0.38 -11.60
C ARG A 11 -23.65 0.58 -10.41
N ARG A 12 -23.21 0.13 -9.21
CA ARG A 12 -23.12 0.98 -8.02
C ARG A 12 -21.97 1.97 -8.11
N TRP A 13 -21.03 1.74 -9.02
CA TRP A 13 -19.90 2.62 -9.29
C TRP A 13 -20.01 3.13 -10.71
N ASP A 14 -20.18 4.44 -10.85
CA ASP A 14 -20.44 5.08 -12.14
C ASP A 14 -19.16 5.08 -12.98
N GLY A 15 -19.17 4.28 -14.05
CA GLY A 15 -18.11 4.22 -15.05
C GLY A 15 -16.83 3.48 -14.67
N HIS A 16 -16.09 3.11 -15.70
CA HIS A 16 -14.77 2.45 -15.71
C HIS A 16 -13.65 3.23 -14.97
N HIS A 17 -14.00 4.29 -14.23
CA HIS A 17 -13.10 5.13 -13.48
C HIS A 17 -13.48 5.16 -12.01
N VAL A 18 -12.90 4.25 -11.21
CA VAL A 18 -12.78 4.40 -9.75
C VAL A 18 -11.74 5.51 -9.43
N ARG A 19 -11.89 6.67 -10.07
CA ARG A 19 -11.10 7.88 -9.84
C ARG A 19 -11.57 8.62 -8.62
N ASP A 20 -12.83 8.42 -8.23
CA ASP A 20 -13.44 9.16 -7.15
C ASP A 20 -13.11 8.59 -5.77
N ARG A 21 -12.78 9.48 -4.83
CA ARG A 21 -12.26 9.10 -3.49
C ARG A 21 -13.30 8.32 -2.69
N GLN A 22 -14.58 8.63 -2.90
CA GLN A 22 -15.71 7.98 -2.24
C GLN A 22 -15.86 6.50 -2.65
N GLY A 23 -15.49 6.13 -3.88
CA GLY A 23 -15.51 4.73 -4.34
C GLY A 23 -14.39 3.86 -3.76
N ARG A 24 -13.42 4.44 -3.04
CA ARG A 24 -12.24 3.73 -2.54
C ARG A 24 -12.41 3.15 -1.13
N VAL A 25 -13.40 3.62 -0.38
CA VAL A 25 -13.63 3.21 1.01
C VAL A 25 -13.89 1.69 1.09
N ILE A 26 -14.77 1.17 0.23
CA ILE A 26 -15.08 -0.26 0.20
C ILE A 26 -13.84 -1.11 -0.15
N PRO A 27 -13.07 -0.79 -1.22
CA PRO A 27 -11.79 -1.44 -1.47
C PRO A 27 -10.81 -1.42 -0.29
N PHE A 28 -10.67 -0.29 0.41
CA PHE A 28 -9.79 -0.19 1.58
C PHE A 28 -10.26 -1.08 2.73
N ILE A 29 -11.56 -1.05 3.06
CA ILE A 29 -12.13 -1.90 4.12
C ILE A 29 -11.92 -3.37 3.79
N ALA A 30 -12.20 -3.77 2.55
CA ALA A 30 -12.00 -5.15 2.11
C ALA A 30 -10.52 -5.54 2.21
N LEU A 31 -9.60 -4.69 1.74
CA LEU A 31 -8.18 -4.97 1.74
C LEU A 31 -7.62 -5.09 3.17
N ILE A 32 -7.97 -4.15 4.06
CA ILE A 32 -7.57 -4.18 5.48
C ILE A 32 -8.17 -5.41 6.18
N GLY A 33 -9.45 -5.71 5.93
CA GLY A 33 -10.12 -6.86 6.53
C GLY A 33 -9.50 -8.20 6.12
N PHE A 34 -9.25 -8.40 4.81
CA PHE A 34 -8.60 -9.63 4.34
C PHE A 34 -7.14 -9.74 4.79
N SER A 35 -6.40 -8.63 4.82
CA SER A 35 -5.04 -8.62 5.38
C SER A 35 -5.08 -8.97 6.87
N GLY A 36 -6.03 -8.44 7.64
CA GLY A 36 -6.20 -8.78 9.06
C GLY A 36 -6.54 -10.26 9.30
N ILE A 37 -7.34 -10.87 8.43
CA ILE A 37 -7.58 -12.33 8.45
C ILE A 37 -6.27 -13.07 8.14
N GLY A 38 -5.51 -12.62 7.14
CA GLY A 38 -4.18 -13.14 6.82
C GLY A 38 -3.23 -13.08 8.02
N LEU A 39 -3.14 -11.92 8.69
CA LEU A 39 -2.36 -11.72 9.90
C LEU A 39 -2.76 -12.71 11.00
N ALA A 40 -4.05 -12.87 11.25
CA ALA A 40 -4.54 -13.82 12.24
C ALA A 40 -4.11 -15.26 11.90
N LEU A 41 -4.21 -15.66 10.63
CA LEU A 41 -3.73 -16.97 10.17
C LEU A 41 -2.21 -17.11 10.32
N LEU A 42 -1.43 -16.09 9.99
CA LEU A 42 0.03 -16.10 10.18
C LEU A 42 0.39 -16.33 11.66
N ILE A 43 -0.33 -15.70 12.59
CA ILE A 43 -0.11 -15.86 14.02
C ILE A 43 -0.51 -17.27 14.49
N ILE A 44 -1.72 -17.73 14.12
CA ILE A 44 -2.26 -19.03 14.54
C ILE A 44 -1.41 -20.19 14.00
N LEU A 45 -0.92 -20.08 12.77
CA LEU A 45 -0.09 -21.11 12.12
C LEU A 45 1.39 -21.00 12.50
N GLY A 46 1.78 -20.08 13.38
CA GLY A 46 3.15 -19.96 13.87
C GLY A 46 4.14 -19.48 12.82
N ALA A 47 3.74 -18.57 11.93
CA ALA A 47 4.60 -18.03 10.88
C ALA A 47 5.82 -17.29 11.47
N PRO A 48 6.94 -17.22 10.71
CA PRO A 48 8.10 -16.41 11.09
C PRO A 48 7.73 -14.97 11.43
N ARG A 49 8.36 -14.42 12.50
CA ARG A 49 8.10 -13.05 12.98
C ARG A 49 8.25 -11.99 11.89
N MET A 50 9.18 -12.19 10.95
CA MET A 50 9.37 -11.29 9.80
C MET A 50 8.11 -11.20 8.93
N LEU A 51 7.40 -12.30 8.70
CA LEU A 51 6.16 -12.28 7.89
C LEU A 51 5.03 -11.57 8.62
N ILE A 52 4.93 -11.76 9.94
CA ILE A 52 3.96 -11.05 10.79
C ILE A 52 4.25 -9.55 10.80
N ALA A 53 5.51 -9.15 11.00
CA ALA A 53 5.95 -7.76 10.99
C ALA A 53 5.71 -7.08 9.63
N LEU A 54 5.94 -7.81 8.53
CA LEU A 54 5.69 -7.35 7.17
C LEU A 54 4.21 -7.01 6.98
N ASP A 55 3.32 -7.93 7.35
CA ASP A 55 1.88 -7.74 7.18
C ASP A 55 1.35 -6.62 8.09
N ILE A 56 1.84 -6.51 9.33
CA ILE A 56 1.52 -5.38 10.23
C ILE A 56 1.92 -4.04 9.61
N ALA A 57 3.15 -3.94 9.08
CA ALA A 57 3.61 -2.72 8.42
C ALA A 57 2.76 -2.37 7.18
N MET A 58 2.38 -3.37 6.39
CA MET A 58 1.49 -3.18 5.24
C MET A 58 0.09 -2.70 5.66
N ILE A 59 -0.53 -3.33 6.66
CA ILE A 59 -1.84 -2.92 7.20
C ILE A 59 -1.77 -1.48 7.71
N GLY A 60 -0.73 -1.13 8.46
CA GLY A 60 -0.52 0.25 8.92
C GLY A 60 -0.43 1.24 7.75
N CYS A 61 0.33 0.91 6.71
CA CYS A 61 0.44 1.73 5.51
C CYS A 61 -0.91 1.90 4.80
N LEU A 62 -1.71 0.82 4.68
CA LEU A 62 -3.06 0.88 4.11
C LEU A 62 -3.99 1.79 4.92
N ILE A 63 -3.96 1.70 6.25
CA ILE A 63 -4.77 2.54 7.14
C ILE A 63 -4.38 4.02 6.96
N VAL A 64 -3.08 4.34 7.01
CA VAL A 64 -2.59 5.71 6.83
C VAL A 64 -2.98 6.24 5.45
N CYS A 65 -2.79 5.47 4.39
CA CYS A 65 -3.19 5.89 3.06
C CYS A 65 -4.71 6.05 2.91
N ALA A 66 -5.52 5.20 3.57
CA ALA A 66 -6.97 5.33 3.57
C ALA A 66 -7.40 6.64 4.22
N VAL A 67 -6.86 6.96 5.40
CA VAL A 67 -7.14 8.20 6.15
C VAL A 67 -6.74 9.43 5.33
N ILE A 68 -5.54 9.44 4.74
CA ILE A 68 -5.09 10.54 3.88
C ILE A 68 -6.03 10.68 2.68
N THR A 69 -6.41 9.57 2.04
CA THR A 69 -7.24 9.55 0.83
C THR A 69 -8.65 10.13 1.02
N VAL A 70 -9.16 10.17 2.26
CA VAL A 70 -10.42 10.89 2.57
C VAL A 70 -10.31 12.37 2.17
N TRP A 71 -9.18 13.01 2.47
CA TRP A 71 -8.98 14.46 2.29
C TRP A 71 -8.12 14.81 1.08
N TRP A 72 -7.18 13.93 0.72
CA TRP A 72 -6.21 14.16 -0.34
C TRP A 72 -5.78 12.83 -0.98
N LYS A 73 -5.94 12.71 -2.30
CA LYS A 73 -5.62 11.48 -3.03
C LYS A 73 -4.13 11.16 -2.92
N VAL A 74 -3.76 10.03 -2.32
CA VAL A 74 -2.37 9.53 -2.30
C VAL A 74 -2.17 8.39 -3.31
N SER A 75 -0.94 8.20 -3.80
CA SER A 75 -0.63 7.08 -4.68
C SER A 75 -0.28 5.81 -3.91
N MET A 76 -1.19 4.85 -3.92
CA MET A 76 -1.00 3.54 -3.26
C MET A 76 0.19 2.77 -3.85
N TYR A 77 0.37 2.83 -5.18
CA TYR A 77 1.46 2.12 -5.85
C TYR A 77 2.82 2.58 -5.36
N THR A 78 3.01 3.90 -5.19
CA THR A 78 4.30 4.42 -4.71
C THR A 78 4.49 4.26 -3.22
N ALA A 79 3.40 4.25 -2.43
CA ALA A 79 3.45 3.90 -1.02
C ALA A 79 3.87 2.45 -0.79
N THR A 80 3.22 1.50 -1.46
CA THR A 80 3.55 0.07 -1.29
C THR A 80 4.93 -0.26 -1.84
N SER A 81 5.34 0.32 -2.97
CA SER A 81 6.66 0.05 -3.54
C SER A 81 7.79 0.65 -2.71
N ALA A 82 7.66 1.90 -2.26
CA ALA A 82 8.66 2.53 -1.38
C ALA A 82 8.79 1.78 -0.04
N GLY A 83 7.66 1.41 0.58
CA GLY A 83 7.68 0.60 1.80
C GLY A 83 8.38 -0.75 1.59
N ALA A 84 8.11 -1.42 0.46
CA ALA A 84 8.80 -2.67 0.12
C ALA A 84 10.31 -2.49 -0.03
N VAL A 85 10.78 -1.41 -0.68
CA VAL A 85 12.22 -1.10 -0.79
C VAL A 85 12.84 -0.94 0.59
N VAL A 86 12.21 -0.17 1.49
CA VAL A 86 12.73 0.04 2.86
C VAL A 86 12.79 -1.28 3.63
N ILE A 87 11.73 -2.10 3.57
CA ILE A 87 11.73 -3.41 4.24
C ILE A 87 12.82 -4.32 3.68
N LEU A 88 13.01 -4.36 2.36
CA LEU A 88 14.08 -5.13 1.71
C LEU A 88 15.47 -4.70 2.19
N VAL A 89 15.70 -3.39 2.29
CA VAL A 89 16.94 -2.82 2.83
C VAL A 89 17.17 -3.25 4.27
N LEU A 90 16.14 -3.16 5.12
CA LEU A 90 16.23 -3.52 6.53
C LEU A 90 16.42 -5.03 6.75
N ALA A 91 15.77 -5.86 5.93
CA ALA A 91 15.74 -7.31 6.10
C ALA A 91 16.97 -8.03 5.50
N TYR A 92 17.61 -7.45 4.47
CA TYR A 92 18.62 -8.17 3.69
C TYR A 92 19.92 -7.39 3.51
N THR A 93 19.91 -6.28 2.76
CA THR A 93 21.14 -5.55 2.46
C THR A 93 20.90 -4.10 2.00
N PRO A 94 21.78 -3.14 2.39
CA PRO A 94 21.71 -1.75 1.93
C PRO A 94 21.77 -1.56 0.41
N TRP A 95 22.37 -2.50 -0.34
CA TRP A 95 22.43 -2.41 -1.80
C TRP A 95 21.05 -2.39 -2.47
N LEU A 96 20.01 -2.85 -1.75
CA LEU A 96 18.64 -2.84 -2.26
C LEU A 96 18.03 -1.44 -2.36
N TRP A 97 18.71 -0.39 -1.88
CA TRP A 97 18.35 0.99 -2.24
C TRP A 97 18.32 1.24 -3.75
N LEU A 98 19.07 0.47 -4.55
CA LEU A 98 19.02 0.51 -6.02
C LEU A 98 17.62 0.18 -6.57
N SER A 99 16.82 -0.61 -5.85
CA SER A 99 15.42 -0.87 -6.22
C SER A 99 14.52 0.37 -6.14
N GLY A 100 15.01 1.47 -5.54
CA GLY A 100 14.41 2.79 -5.62
C GLY A 100 14.24 3.31 -7.06
N LEU A 101 15.03 2.82 -8.02
CA LEU A 101 14.84 3.10 -9.45
C LEU A 101 13.49 2.59 -9.96
N ILE A 102 13.01 1.45 -9.44
CA ILE A 102 11.68 0.90 -9.76
C ILE A 102 10.60 1.83 -9.20
N VAL A 103 10.78 2.33 -7.96
CA VAL A 103 9.86 3.30 -7.36
C VAL A 103 9.79 4.58 -8.20
N ALA A 104 10.93 5.06 -8.69
CA ALA A 104 11.00 6.23 -9.58
C ALA A 104 10.28 5.97 -10.93
N ALA A 105 10.44 4.78 -11.52
CA ALA A 105 9.73 4.40 -12.74
C ALA A 105 8.21 4.32 -12.53
N ILE A 106 7.75 3.75 -11.41
CA ILE A 106 6.33 3.73 -11.03
C ILE A 106 5.82 5.16 -10.84
N ALA A 107 6.55 5.98 -10.09
CA ALA A 107 6.24 7.39 -9.85
C ALA A 107 6.06 8.16 -11.17
N TRP A 108 7.04 8.05 -12.07
CA TRP A 108 7.02 8.66 -13.39
C TRP A 108 5.79 8.21 -14.19
N SER A 109 5.53 6.90 -14.27
CA SER A 109 4.38 6.35 -14.99
C SER A 109 3.05 6.95 -14.49
N ARG A 110 2.88 7.09 -13.17
CA ARG A 110 1.64 7.64 -12.60
C ARG A 110 1.45 9.12 -12.87
N VAL A 111 2.53 9.88 -12.97
CA VAL A 111 2.46 11.30 -13.34
C VAL A 111 2.23 11.45 -14.84
N GLN A 112 2.97 10.69 -15.67
CA GLN A 112 2.89 10.77 -17.12
C GLN A 112 1.53 10.32 -17.67
N LEU A 113 0.91 9.31 -17.06
CA LEU A 113 -0.44 8.87 -17.41
C LEU A 113 -1.54 9.81 -16.89
N GLY A 114 -1.19 10.84 -16.11
CA GLY A 114 -2.14 11.77 -15.52
C GLY A 114 -2.98 11.17 -14.37
N ASP A 115 -2.62 9.98 -13.88
CA ASP A 115 -3.31 9.33 -12.76
C ASP A 115 -3.12 10.08 -11.43
N HIS A 116 -1.94 10.69 -11.26
CA HIS A 116 -1.52 11.36 -10.03
C HIS A 116 -0.66 12.59 -10.31
N THR A 117 -0.65 13.54 -9.37
CA THR A 117 0.33 14.64 -9.38
C THR A 117 1.62 14.21 -8.67
N LEU A 118 2.70 14.94 -8.91
CA LEU A 118 3.99 14.70 -8.24
C LEU A 118 3.84 14.68 -6.71
N ALA A 119 3.09 15.63 -6.16
CA ALA A 119 2.85 15.68 -4.72
C ALA A 119 2.18 14.40 -4.19
N GLN A 120 1.17 13.87 -4.89
CA GLN A 120 0.45 12.64 -4.48
C GLN A 120 1.35 11.40 -4.50
N VAL A 121 2.29 11.38 -5.44
CA VAL A 121 3.28 10.30 -5.56
C VAL A 121 4.34 10.39 -4.46
N LEU A 122 4.88 11.59 -4.21
CA LEU A 122 5.84 11.84 -3.12
C LEU A 122 5.22 11.57 -1.74
N GLY A 123 3.95 11.96 -1.54
CA GLY A 123 3.21 11.65 -0.33
C GLY A 123 3.04 10.14 -0.11
N GLY A 124 2.82 9.38 -1.18
CA GLY A 124 2.81 7.92 -1.13
C GLY A 124 4.16 7.36 -0.70
N ILE A 125 5.25 7.78 -1.36
CA ILE A 125 6.61 7.36 -1.03
C ILE A 125 6.92 7.62 0.45
N ALA A 126 6.63 8.83 0.95
CA ALA A 126 6.86 9.18 2.34
C ALA A 126 6.06 8.30 3.31
N ALA A 127 4.75 8.14 3.07
CA ALA A 127 3.89 7.31 3.93
C ALA A 127 4.37 5.86 3.99
N GLY A 128 4.71 5.27 2.84
CA GLY A 128 5.22 3.91 2.72
C GLY A 128 6.55 3.70 3.44
N SER A 129 7.52 4.59 3.22
CA SER A 129 8.85 4.51 3.84
C SER A 129 8.80 4.67 5.36
N VAL A 130 8.00 5.61 5.88
CA VAL A 130 7.86 5.81 7.33
C VAL A 130 7.22 4.59 7.99
N LEU A 131 6.17 4.03 7.38
CA LEU A 131 5.47 2.87 7.94
C LEU A 131 6.31 1.59 7.84
N ALA A 132 7.21 1.48 6.86
CA ALA A 132 8.17 0.39 6.78
C ALA A 132 9.16 0.36 7.95
N VAL A 133 9.39 1.47 8.67
CA VAL A 133 10.21 1.45 9.89
C VAL A 133 9.57 0.59 10.99
N VAL A 134 8.23 0.48 11.00
CA VAL A 134 7.51 -0.41 11.93
C VAL A 134 7.96 -1.86 11.78
N PHE A 135 8.27 -2.31 10.56
CA PHE A 135 8.84 -3.64 10.32
C PHE A 135 10.14 -3.82 11.13
N GLY A 136 11.10 -2.90 10.99
CA GLY A 136 12.38 -2.97 11.70
C GLY A 136 12.22 -2.92 13.22
N LEU A 137 11.23 -2.20 13.74
CA LEU A 137 10.92 -2.19 15.18
C LEU A 137 10.35 -3.51 15.69
N LEU A 138 9.69 -4.29 14.83
CA LEU A 138 9.07 -5.57 15.16
C LEU A 138 9.98 -6.78 14.87
N THR A 139 11.06 -6.58 14.13
CA THR A 139 12.08 -7.59 13.82
C THR A 139 13.41 -7.21 14.48
N PRO A 140 13.60 -7.52 15.77
CA PRO A 140 14.87 -7.31 16.47
C PRO A 140 15.98 -8.24 15.94
#